data_AF-A0A8N1S3S1-F1
#
_entry.id   AF-A0A8N1S3S1-F1
#
_cell.length_a   1.000
_cell.length_b   1.000
_cell.length_c   1.000
_cell.angle_alpha   90.00
_cell.angle_beta   90.00
_cell.angle_gamma   90.00
#
_symmetry.space_group_name_H-M   'P 1'
#
loop_
_entity.id
_entity.type
_entity.pdbx_description
1 polymer ?
#
loop_
_entity_poly.entity_id
_entity_poly.type
_entity_poly.pdbx_seq_one_letter_code
_entity_poly.pdbx_strand_id
1 'polypeptide(L)'
;MQRNDWQQVAQGFLNQWNFPSLGAVGGKHIRIQAPPRTGSLYYNYKTFLSIVLMAACDANYKFTWIDVGNYVAFLMTEYGQTPTSVVAWREGKNQRQREEEEENEMNEEDYDRDVRELGLREIIFNYRLSRARRVIENAFGILVSKWIILKGSIACSLESVRQLVKQLALVVLHNFLLSSEK
;
A
#
# COMPACT_ATOMS: atom_id res chain seq x y z
N MET A 1 -5.30 22.79 -1.49
CA MET A 1 -4.39 22.90 -0.33
C MET A 1 -3.44 24.07 -0.61
N GLN A 2 -3.35 25.04 0.30
CA GLN A 2 -2.50 26.23 0.16
C GLN A 2 -1.12 26.00 0.81
N ARG A 3 -0.14 26.89 0.56
CA ARG A 3 1.24 26.79 1.11
C ARG A 3 1.26 26.68 2.64
N ASN A 4 0.38 27.39 3.33
CA ASN A 4 0.29 27.37 4.79
C ASN A 4 -0.15 26.00 5.34
N ASP A 5 -0.99 25.27 4.59
CA ASP A 5 -1.45 23.94 4.99
C ASP A 5 -0.28 22.94 5.01
N TRP A 6 0.61 23.02 4.02
CA TRP A 6 1.79 22.16 3.95
C TRP A 6 2.78 22.43 5.09
N GLN A 7 2.93 23.68 5.50
CA GLN A 7 3.75 24.04 6.66
C GLN A 7 3.17 23.47 7.96
N GLN A 8 1.85 23.49 8.12
CA GLN A 8 1.18 22.89 9.28
C GLN A 8 1.38 21.37 9.30
N VAL A 9 1.25 20.70 8.16
CA VAL A 9 1.52 19.25 8.07
C VAL A 9 2.98 18.96 8.43
N ALA A 10 3.93 19.70 7.85
CA ALA A 10 5.35 19.58 8.16
C ALA A 10 5.64 19.72 9.65
N GLN A 11 5.08 20.76 10.28
CA GLN A 11 5.27 21.03 11.69
C GLN A 11 4.63 19.95 12.56
N GLY A 12 3.45 19.44 12.16
CA GLY A 12 2.79 18.32 12.84
C GLY A 12 3.67 17.07 12.86
N PHE A 13 4.28 16.73 11.72
CA PHE A 13 5.21 15.60 11.63
C PHE A 13 6.46 15.79 12.47
N LEU A 14 7.04 17.00 12.44
CA LEU A 14 8.21 17.31 13.25
C LEU A 14 7.89 17.21 14.75
N ASN A 15 6.76 17.75 15.20
CA ASN A 15 6.37 17.80 16.61
C ASN A 15 5.98 16.43 17.18
N GLN A 16 5.20 15.63 16.46
CA GLN A 16 4.68 14.35 16.97
C GLN A 16 5.60 13.18 16.66
N TRP A 17 6.16 13.17 15.45
CA TRP A 17 6.88 12.01 14.91
C TRP A 17 8.40 12.21 14.91
N ASN A 18 8.89 13.42 15.22
CA ASN A 18 10.31 13.80 15.24
C ASN A 18 11.00 13.53 13.90
N PHE A 19 10.27 13.75 12.81
CA PHE A 19 10.71 13.50 11.45
C PHE A 19 10.21 14.61 10.53
N PRO A 20 11.08 15.27 9.74
CA PRO A 20 10.67 16.31 8.82
C PRO A 20 10.00 15.69 7.58
N SER A 21 8.66 15.69 7.52
CA SER A 21 7.91 15.19 6.37
C SER A 21 6.68 16.04 6.07
N LEU A 22 6.33 16.16 4.78
CA LEU A 22 5.10 16.81 4.30
C LEU A 22 3.87 15.88 4.31
N GLY A 23 4.02 14.65 4.78
CA GLY A 23 2.96 13.65 4.78
C GLY A 23 3.50 12.23 4.90
N ALA A 24 2.64 11.29 5.24
CA ALA A 24 2.94 9.87 5.07
C ALA A 24 2.13 9.34 3.89
N VAL A 25 2.81 8.75 2.90
CA VAL A 25 2.19 8.20 1.68
C VAL A 25 2.25 6.68 1.71
N GLY A 26 1.16 6.03 1.33
CA GLY A 26 1.09 4.58 1.30
C GLY A 26 -0.09 4.05 0.50
N GLY A 27 0.03 2.79 0.08
CA GLY A 27 -0.99 2.07 -0.65
C GLY A 27 -1.66 1.01 0.21
N LYS A 28 -2.98 0.87 0.05
CA LYS A 28 -3.75 -0.22 0.65
C LYS A 28 -4.43 -1.05 -0.42
N HIS A 29 -4.18 -2.37 -0.38
CA HIS A 29 -4.96 -3.32 -1.16
C HIS A 29 -6.37 -3.46 -0.57
N ILE A 30 -7.38 -3.18 -1.39
CA ILE A 30 -8.78 -3.45 -1.11
C ILE A 30 -9.16 -4.69 -1.89
N ARG A 31 -9.66 -5.71 -1.19
CA ARG A 31 -10.07 -6.97 -1.80
C ARG A 31 -11.31 -6.77 -2.65
N ILE A 32 -11.27 -7.36 -3.83
CA ILE A 32 -12.39 -7.32 -4.77
C ILE A 32 -12.74 -8.71 -5.26
N GLN A 33 -13.98 -8.87 -5.73
CA GLN A 33 -14.34 -9.97 -6.62
C GLN A 33 -14.09 -9.48 -8.04
N ALA A 34 -13.26 -10.19 -8.80
CA ALA A 34 -12.94 -9.79 -10.17
C ALA A 34 -14.20 -9.76 -11.04
N PRO A 35 -14.35 -8.74 -11.90
CA PRO A 35 -15.37 -8.77 -12.94
C PRO A 35 -15.18 -10.00 -13.85
N PRO A 36 -16.24 -10.48 -14.51
CA PRO A 36 -16.11 -11.55 -15.48
C PRO A 36 -15.10 -11.19 -16.58
N ARG A 37 -14.29 -12.16 -17.01
CA ARG A 37 -13.34 -12.06 -18.14
C ARG A 37 -12.17 -11.08 -17.95
N THR A 38 -11.76 -10.76 -16.72
CA THR A 38 -10.61 -9.87 -16.47
C THR A 38 -9.27 -10.58 -16.32
N GLY A 39 -9.22 -11.91 -16.39
CA GLY A 39 -7.99 -12.68 -16.23
C GLY A 39 -7.25 -12.32 -14.93
N SER A 40 -5.94 -12.10 -15.02
CA SER A 40 -5.06 -11.75 -13.89
C SER A 40 -4.94 -10.24 -13.61
N LEU A 41 -5.71 -9.37 -14.27
CA LEU A 41 -5.57 -7.90 -14.19
C LEU A 41 -5.65 -7.30 -12.78
N TYR A 42 -6.31 -7.98 -11.85
CA TYR A 42 -6.46 -7.57 -10.46
C TYR A 42 -5.73 -8.48 -9.47
N TYR A 43 -5.04 -9.50 -9.97
CA TYR A 43 -4.37 -10.50 -9.14
C TYR A 43 -3.06 -9.93 -8.62
N ASN A 44 -2.93 -9.87 -7.30
CA ASN A 44 -1.71 -9.40 -6.65
C ASN A 44 -0.78 -10.55 -6.27
N TYR A 45 0.46 -10.22 -5.90
CA TYR A 45 1.46 -11.18 -5.44
C TYR A 45 1.06 -11.91 -4.14
N LYS A 46 0.14 -11.34 -3.35
CA LYS A 46 -0.43 -11.94 -2.13
C LYS A 46 -1.57 -12.92 -2.43
N THR A 47 -1.68 -13.38 -3.68
CA THR A 47 -2.61 -14.41 -4.16
C THR A 47 -4.09 -14.09 -4.00
N PHE A 48 -4.46 -12.80 -3.96
CA PHE A 48 -5.86 -12.38 -4.01
C PHE A 48 -6.11 -11.24 -5.01
N LEU A 49 -7.38 -11.03 -5.36
CA LEU A 49 -7.79 -9.97 -6.28
C LEU A 49 -7.97 -8.65 -5.52
N SER A 50 -7.37 -7.57 -6.00
CA SER A 50 -7.42 -6.27 -5.33
C SER A 50 -7.28 -5.07 -6.25
N ILE A 51 -7.82 -3.93 -5.80
CA ILE A 51 -7.46 -2.59 -6.25
C ILE A 51 -6.57 -1.91 -5.21
N VAL A 52 -5.74 -0.96 -5.63
CA VAL A 52 -4.86 -0.21 -4.74
C VAL A 52 -5.46 1.17 -4.47
N LEU A 53 -5.75 1.43 -3.20
CA LEU A 53 -6.05 2.76 -2.68
C LEU A 53 -4.72 3.41 -2.26
N MET A 54 -4.23 4.35 -3.04
CA MET A 54 -3.08 5.18 -2.67
C MET A 54 -3.58 6.40 -1.91
N ALA A 55 -2.92 6.75 -0.80
CA ALA A 55 -3.29 7.96 -0.08
C ALA A 55 -2.07 8.59 0.61
N ALA A 56 -2.20 9.88 0.88
CA ALA A 56 -1.33 10.63 1.76
C ALA A 56 -2.13 11.09 2.99
N CYS A 57 -1.50 11.06 4.16
CA CYS A 57 -2.09 11.59 5.38
C CYS A 57 -1.16 12.56 6.12
N ASP A 58 -1.77 13.43 6.92
CA ASP A 58 -1.05 14.28 7.87
C ASP A 58 -0.63 13.51 9.13
N ALA A 59 0.03 14.20 10.07
CA ALA A 59 0.49 13.63 11.33
C ALA A 59 -0.65 13.16 12.25
N ASN A 60 -1.89 13.62 12.03
CA ASN A 60 -3.07 13.31 12.82
C ASN A 60 -3.97 12.26 12.14
N TYR A 61 -3.44 11.49 11.18
CA TYR A 61 -4.18 10.47 10.44
C TYR A 61 -5.32 11.01 9.56
N LYS A 62 -5.32 12.31 9.26
CA LYS A 62 -6.26 12.91 8.31
C LYS A 62 -5.71 12.75 6.90
N PHE A 63 -6.51 12.18 6.01
CA PHE A 63 -6.10 12.00 4.62
C PHE A 63 -6.11 13.35 3.90
N THR A 64 -4.99 13.72 3.29
CA THR A 64 -4.81 14.99 2.56
C THR A 64 -4.94 14.80 1.05
N TRP A 65 -4.66 13.59 0.57
CA TRP A 65 -4.77 13.21 -0.83
C TRP A 65 -5.07 11.72 -0.94
N ILE A 66 -5.81 11.36 -1.99
CA ILE A 66 -6.22 9.99 -2.28
C ILE A 66 -6.22 9.84 -3.79
N ASP A 67 -5.74 8.70 -4.25
CA ASP A 67 -5.95 8.20 -5.58
C ASP A 67 -6.28 6.71 -5.52
N VAL A 68 -7.16 6.28 -6.40
CA VAL A 68 -7.58 4.89 -6.48
C VAL A 68 -7.14 4.39 -7.83
N GLY A 69 -6.02 3.68 -7.84
CA GLY A 69 -5.45 3.14 -9.05
C GLY A 69 -6.35 2.05 -9.63
N ASN A 70 -6.58 2.12 -10.94
CA ASN A 70 -7.07 0.99 -11.71
C ASN A 70 -5.89 0.12 -12.14
N TYR A 71 -5.99 -1.18 -11.84
CA TYR A 71 -5.08 -2.26 -12.25
C TYR A 71 -3.70 -2.26 -11.57
N VAL A 72 -3.36 -3.40 -10.99
CA VAL A 72 -2.02 -3.69 -10.44
C VAL A 72 -0.99 -3.92 -11.57
N ALA A 73 -1.45 -3.94 -12.83
CA ALA A 73 -0.60 -4.19 -14.01
C ALA A 73 0.42 -3.07 -14.28
N PHE A 74 0.15 -1.82 -13.91
CA PHE A 74 1.06 -0.69 -14.19
C PHE A 74 2.32 -0.70 -13.30
N LEU A 75 2.25 -1.27 -12.10
CA LEU A 75 3.43 -1.38 -11.23
C LEU A 75 4.32 -2.58 -11.55
N MET A 76 3.85 -3.53 -12.37
CA MET A 76 4.68 -4.64 -12.88
C MET A 76 5.58 -4.20 -14.05
N THR A 77 5.32 -3.04 -14.67
CA THR A 77 6.13 -2.56 -15.79
C THR A 77 7.31 -1.68 -15.37
N GLU A 78 7.26 -1.04 -14.19
CA GLU A 78 8.29 -0.06 -13.80
C GLU A 78 9.33 -0.61 -12.80
N TYR A 79 9.01 -1.67 -12.04
CA TYR A 79 9.91 -2.31 -11.07
C TYR A 79 10.58 -3.60 -11.55
N GLY A 80 10.66 -3.80 -12.87
CA GLY A 80 11.37 -4.93 -13.46
C GLY A 80 10.46 -6.13 -13.71
N GLN A 81 10.28 -6.42 -15.01
CA GLN A 81 9.78 -7.66 -15.60
C GLN A 81 8.81 -8.49 -14.72
N THR A 82 7.50 -8.44 -15.02
CA THR A 82 6.81 -9.73 -15.14
C THR A 82 7.19 -10.28 -16.51
N PRO A 83 8.07 -11.29 -16.61
CA PRO A 83 8.14 -11.96 -17.87
C PRO A 83 6.77 -12.65 -18.01
N THR A 84 6.11 -12.37 -19.14
CA THR A 84 4.95 -13.12 -19.63
C THR A 84 5.22 -14.64 -19.61
N SER A 85 6.48 -15.04 -19.46
CA SER A 85 6.89 -16.39 -19.11
C SER A 85 6.20 -16.93 -17.85
N VAL A 86 6.11 -16.29 -16.68
CA VAL A 86 5.62 -16.98 -15.44
C VAL A 86 4.20 -17.54 -15.55
N VAL A 87 3.31 -16.86 -16.28
CA VAL A 87 1.95 -17.38 -16.53
C VAL A 87 1.98 -18.50 -17.58
N ALA A 88 2.86 -18.41 -18.59
CA ALA A 88 3.12 -19.48 -19.55
C ALA A 88 3.99 -20.63 -18.99
N TRP A 89 4.67 -20.44 -17.85
CA TRP A 89 5.64 -21.36 -17.23
C TRP A 89 4.96 -22.35 -16.27
N ARG A 90 3.73 -22.05 -15.83
CA ARG A 90 2.92 -22.90 -14.94
C ARG A 90 2.41 -24.18 -15.62
N GLU A 91 2.32 -24.21 -16.95
CA GLU A 91 1.66 -25.31 -17.68
C GLU A 91 2.59 -26.46 -18.09
N GLY A 92 3.90 -26.43 -17.76
CA GLY A 92 4.87 -27.37 -18.34
C GLY A 92 5.84 -28.12 -17.40
N LYS A 93 5.95 -27.78 -16.11
CA LYS A 93 6.99 -28.36 -15.23
C LYS A 93 6.48 -29.39 -14.23
N ASN A 94 7.21 -30.49 -14.07
CA ASN A 94 6.93 -31.54 -13.08
C ASN A 94 7.37 -31.12 -11.67
N GLN A 95 6.66 -31.61 -10.65
CA GLN A 95 6.75 -31.16 -9.26
C GLN A 95 8.17 -31.19 -8.66
N ARG A 96 8.98 -32.19 -9.01
CA ARG A 96 10.39 -32.29 -8.58
C ARG A 96 11.30 -31.18 -9.13
N GLN A 97 11.04 -30.71 -10.35
CA GLN A 97 11.80 -29.59 -10.93
C GLN A 97 11.40 -28.24 -10.30
N ARG A 98 10.27 -28.20 -9.59
CA ARG A 98 9.80 -26.99 -8.87
C ARG A 98 10.52 -26.86 -7.53
N GLU A 99 10.69 -27.98 -6.83
CA GLU A 99 11.33 -28.03 -5.52
C GLU A 99 12.85 -27.73 -5.62
N GLU A 100 13.53 -28.25 -6.65
CA GLU A 100 14.97 -27.98 -6.88
C GLU A 100 15.26 -26.53 -7.31
N GLU A 101 14.34 -25.83 -7.98
CA GLU A 101 14.51 -24.42 -8.36
C GLU A 101 14.07 -23.47 -7.23
N GLU A 102 13.06 -23.82 -6.42
CA GLU A 102 12.71 -23.08 -5.19
C GLU A 102 13.85 -23.13 -4.16
N GLU A 103 14.55 -24.27 -4.01
CA GLU A 103 15.76 -24.35 -3.18
C GLU A 103 16.93 -23.51 -3.74
N ASN A 104 17.03 -23.36 -5.07
CA ASN A 104 18.07 -22.55 -5.70
C ASN A 104 17.76 -21.04 -5.71
N GLU A 105 16.49 -20.63 -5.75
CA GLU A 105 16.07 -19.23 -5.58
C GLU A 105 16.11 -18.80 -4.11
N MET A 106 15.95 -19.72 -3.16
CA MET A 106 16.13 -19.48 -1.72
C MET A 106 17.60 -19.40 -1.27
N ASN A 107 18.58 -19.61 -2.17
CA ASN A 107 19.97 -19.23 -1.94
C ASN A 107 20.13 -17.71 -2.10
N GLU A 108 19.43 -17.00 -1.22
CA GLU A 108 19.42 -15.55 -1.02
C GLU A 108 20.54 -15.13 -0.05
N GLU A 109 21.67 -15.86 -0.03
CA GLU A 109 22.81 -15.62 0.87
C GLU A 109 23.62 -14.35 0.53
N ASP A 110 23.18 -13.52 -0.40
CA ASP A 110 23.85 -12.27 -0.77
C ASP A 110 23.10 -11.00 -0.34
N TYR A 111 21.96 -11.11 0.35
CA TYR A 111 21.24 -9.94 0.87
C TYR A 111 21.82 -9.40 2.20
N ASP A 112 22.75 -10.12 2.82
CA ASP A 112 23.20 -9.86 4.21
C ASP A 112 24.72 -9.63 4.34
N ARG A 113 25.31 -8.86 3.42
CA ARG A 113 26.71 -8.41 3.57
C ARG A 113 26.89 -6.97 4.04
N ASP A 114 25.85 -6.13 3.96
CA ASP A 114 25.94 -4.69 4.26
C ASP A 114 25.22 -4.26 5.56
N VAL A 115 24.63 -5.20 6.31
CA VAL A 115 23.94 -4.93 7.59
C VAL A 115 24.92 -4.71 8.75
N ARG A 116 26.24 -4.84 8.51
CA ARG A 116 27.26 -4.77 9.56
C ARG A 116 27.71 -3.31 9.76
N GLU A 117 27.18 -2.75 10.85
CA GLU A 117 27.56 -1.49 11.51
C GLU A 117 26.97 -0.19 10.93
N LEU A 118 25.64 -0.08 10.92
CA LEU A 118 24.98 1.23 10.87
C LEU A 118 25.42 2.08 12.07
N GLY A 119 25.86 3.31 11.80
CA GLY A 119 26.20 4.27 12.84
C GLY A 119 24.96 4.68 13.65
N LEU A 120 25.17 5.14 14.89
CA LEU A 120 24.08 5.56 15.80
C LEU A 120 23.11 6.57 15.15
N ARG A 121 23.62 7.48 14.30
CA ARG A 121 22.80 8.46 13.59
C ARG A 121 21.86 7.82 12.57
N GLU A 122 22.33 6.82 11.85
CA GLU A 122 21.55 6.11 10.82
C GLU A 122 20.49 5.24 11.48
N ILE A 123 20.82 4.58 12.59
CA ILE A 123 19.85 3.83 13.41
C ILE A 123 18.73 4.76 13.88
N ILE A 124 19.08 5.93 14.46
CA ILE A 124 18.11 6.91 14.93
C ILE A 124 17.25 7.45 13.77
N PHE A 125 17.86 7.73 12.63
CA PHE A 125 17.16 8.19 11.44
C PHE A 125 16.17 7.14 10.92
N ASN A 126 16.61 5.89 10.72
CA ASN A 126 15.79 4.78 10.24
C ASN A 126 14.62 4.49 11.18
N TYR A 127 14.85 4.58 12.50
CA TYR A 127 13.80 4.46 13.49
C TYR A 127 12.74 5.56 13.36
N ARG A 128 13.16 6.82 13.22
CA ARG A 128 12.25 7.97 13.04
C ARG A 128 11.49 7.89 11.71
N LEU A 129 12.17 7.53 10.63
CA LEU A 129 11.58 7.32 9.31
C LEU A 129 10.52 6.21 9.35
N SER A 130 10.85 5.07 9.95
CA SER A 130 9.93 3.94 10.10
C SER A 130 8.68 4.33 10.89
N ARG A 131 8.85 5.06 12.01
CA ARG A 131 7.72 5.61 12.77
C ARG A 131 6.85 6.55 11.95
N ALA A 132 7.45 7.49 11.22
CA ALA A 132 6.73 8.45 10.39
C ALA A 132 5.94 7.73 9.27
N ARG A 133 6.52 6.69 8.67
CA ARG A 133 5.85 5.88 7.66
C ARG A 133 4.69 5.06 8.22
N ARG A 134 4.80 4.56 9.46
CA ARG A 134 3.70 3.83 10.13
C ARG A 134 2.44 4.68 10.35
N VAL A 135 2.54 6.01 10.26
CA VAL A 135 1.38 6.92 10.38
C VAL A 135 0.31 6.59 9.32
N ILE A 136 0.70 6.40 8.05
CA ILE A 136 -0.28 6.08 7.00
C ILE A 136 -0.85 4.66 7.16
N GLU A 137 -0.04 3.71 7.65
CA GLU A 137 -0.50 2.35 7.95
C GLU A 137 -1.54 2.34 9.09
N ASN A 138 -1.29 3.12 10.14
CA ASN A 138 -2.24 3.30 11.24
C ASN A 138 -3.50 4.02 10.77
N ALA A 139 -3.39 5.05 9.93
CA ALA A 139 -4.54 5.74 9.35
C ALA A 139 -5.44 4.78 8.55
N PHE A 140 -4.84 3.94 7.72
CA PHE A 140 -5.57 2.87 7.02
C PHE A 140 -6.15 1.82 7.96
N GLY A 141 -5.44 1.48 9.04
CA GLY A 141 -5.92 0.58 10.09
C GLY A 141 -7.19 1.09 10.77
N ILE A 142 -7.22 2.39 11.13
CA ILE A 142 -8.39 3.07 11.71
C ILE A 142 -9.55 3.09 10.69
N LEU A 143 -9.26 3.41 9.44
CA LEU A 143 -10.26 3.42 8.38
C LEU A 143 -10.92 2.03 8.23
N VAL A 144 -10.12 0.96 8.15
CA VAL A 144 -10.65 -0.40 7.99
C VAL A 144 -11.30 -0.95 9.26
N SER A 145 -10.85 -0.55 10.44
CA SER A 145 -11.47 -0.97 11.69
C SER A 145 -12.86 -0.34 11.86
N LYS A 146 -13.00 0.94 11.52
CA LYS A 146 -14.28 1.68 11.55
C LYS A 146 -15.25 1.18 10.46
N TRP A 147 -14.75 0.88 9.27
CA TRP A 147 -15.58 0.50 8.12
C TRP A 147 -15.42 -0.98 7.77
N ILE A 148 -16.23 -1.83 8.40
CA ILE A 148 -16.23 -3.31 8.21
C ILE A 148 -16.32 -3.71 6.73
N ILE A 149 -16.98 -2.91 5.89
CA ILE A 149 -17.10 -3.13 4.44
C ILE A 149 -15.73 -3.27 3.74
N LEU A 150 -14.67 -2.64 4.28
CA LEU A 150 -13.31 -2.71 3.73
C LEU A 150 -12.54 -3.98 4.15
N LYS A 151 -13.10 -4.79 5.06
CA LYS A 151 -12.54 -6.10 5.47
C LYS A 151 -12.99 -7.22 4.54
N GLY A 152 -14.18 -7.08 3.94
CA GLY A 152 -14.76 -8.05 3.01
C GLY A 152 -14.28 -7.87 1.57
N SER A 153 -14.59 -8.85 0.72
CA SER A 153 -14.40 -8.72 -0.73
C SER A 153 -15.58 -7.94 -1.33
N ILE A 154 -15.29 -6.85 -2.04
CA ILE A 154 -16.32 -6.02 -2.65
C ILE A 154 -16.58 -6.53 -4.08
N ALA A 155 -17.84 -6.82 -4.41
CA ALA A 155 -18.21 -7.25 -5.76
C ALA A 155 -17.90 -6.15 -6.80
N CYS A 156 -17.03 -6.44 -7.77
CA CYS A 156 -16.84 -5.59 -8.96
C CYS A 156 -17.68 -6.15 -10.12
N SER A 157 -18.88 -5.60 -10.35
CA SER A 157 -19.39 -5.48 -11.73
C SER A 157 -19.08 -4.07 -12.25
N LEU A 158 -19.53 -3.70 -13.47
CA LEU A 158 -19.28 -2.53 -14.34
C LEU A 158 -19.27 -1.10 -13.71
N GLU A 159 -18.76 -1.01 -12.50
CA GLU A 159 -19.13 -0.05 -11.49
C GLU A 159 -17.89 0.31 -10.66
N SER A 160 -16.73 0.35 -11.32
CA SER A 160 -15.50 0.90 -10.77
C SER A 160 -15.76 2.30 -10.20
N VAL A 161 -16.66 3.07 -10.82
CA VAL A 161 -17.11 4.38 -10.33
C VAL A 161 -17.86 4.29 -8.99
N ARG A 162 -18.78 3.34 -8.76
CA ARG A 162 -19.40 3.21 -7.41
C ARG A 162 -18.39 2.78 -6.37
N GLN A 163 -17.38 1.99 -6.72
CA GLN A 163 -16.32 1.62 -5.78
C GLN A 163 -15.40 2.79 -5.45
N LEU A 164 -15.06 3.62 -6.44
CA LEU A 164 -14.35 4.88 -6.27
C LEU A 164 -15.13 5.82 -5.34
N VAL A 165 -16.41 6.04 -5.65
CA VAL A 165 -17.29 6.92 -4.87
C VAL A 165 -17.45 6.41 -3.44
N LYS A 166 -17.59 5.10 -3.23
CA LYS A 166 -17.65 4.51 -1.87
C LYS A 166 -16.34 4.76 -1.11
N GLN A 167 -15.19 4.51 -1.70
CA GLN A 167 -13.90 4.71 -1.02
C GLN A 167 -13.66 6.19 -0.70
N LEU A 168 -13.91 7.08 -1.66
CA LEU A 168 -13.82 8.53 -1.46
C LEU A 168 -14.77 9.00 -0.35
N ALA A 169 -16.01 8.52 -0.35
CA ALA A 169 -16.99 8.85 0.70
C ALA A 169 -16.53 8.38 2.09
N LEU A 170 -15.95 7.18 2.21
CA LEU A 170 -15.44 6.67 3.48
C LEU A 170 -14.28 7.50 4.01
N VAL A 171 -13.38 7.97 3.14
CA VAL A 171 -12.27 8.82 3.57
C VAL A 171 -12.73 10.23 3.94
N VAL A 172 -13.66 10.81 3.18
CA VAL A 172 -14.28 12.10 3.53
C VAL A 172 -14.97 12.00 4.89
N LEU A 173 -15.72 10.92 5.13
CA LEU A 173 -16.42 10.69 6.40
C LEU A 173 -15.44 10.43 7.55
N HIS A 174 -14.35 9.70 7.32
CA HIS A 174 -13.28 9.54 8.31
C HIS A 174 -12.67 10.88 8.69
N ASN A 175 -12.33 11.72 7.71
CA ASN A 175 -11.80 13.05 7.95
C ASN A 175 -12.81 13.96 8.68
N PHE A 176 -14.10 13.83 8.37
CA PHE A 176 -15.17 14.56 9.06
C PHE A 176 -15.27 14.15 10.53
N LEU A 177 -15.27 12.85 10.83
CA LEU A 177 -15.33 12.35 12.21
C LEU A 177 -14.10 12.78 13.03
N LEU A 178 -12.90 12.73 12.44
CA LEU A 178 -11.70 13.24 13.09
C LEU A 178 -11.75 14.75 13.36
N SER A 179 -12.51 15.51 12.57
CA SER A 179 -12.72 16.94 12.81
C SER A 179 -13.78 17.23 13.88
N SER A 180 -14.71 16.30 14.13
CA SER A 180 -15.76 16.43 15.16
C SER A 180 -15.34 15.92 16.54
N GLU A 181 -14.29 15.11 16.63
CA GLU A 181 -13.74 14.60 17.90
C GLU A 181 -12.81 15.63 18.61
N LYS A 182 -12.80 16.90 18.16
CA LYS A 182 -12.07 18.03 18.76
C LYS A 182 -13.03 19.03 19.39
#